data_AF-A0A225UD63-F1
#
_entry.id   AF-A0A225UD63-F1
#
_cell.length_a   1.000
_cell.length_b   1.000
_cell.length_c   1.000
_cell.angle_alpha   90.00
_cell.angle_beta   90.00
_cell.angle_gamma   90.00
#
_symmetry.space_group_name_H-M   'P 1'
#
loop_
_entity.id
_entity.type
_entity.pdbx_description
1 polymer ?
#
loop_
_entity_poly.entity_id
_entity_poly.type
_entity_poly.pdbx_seq_one_letter_code
_entity_poly.pdbx_strand_id
1 'polypeptide(L)' 'MILDYKISTKAWVYLIPLVQSSINHTAVPSLCNKAPTELLTGLPCPPPLSEFYDASQKELIKVPMTTEAIATHYIA' A
#
# COMPACT_ATOMS: atom_id res chain seq x y z
N MET A 1 -8.82 9.00 -8.22
CA MET A 1 -8.70 9.21 -6.75
C MET A 1 -9.65 10.27 -6.22
N ILE A 2 -9.54 11.55 -6.60
CA ILE A 2 -10.45 12.60 -6.08
C ILE A 2 -11.92 12.30 -6.42
N LEU A 3 -12.20 11.97 -7.68
CA LEU A 3 -13.56 11.59 -8.12
C LEU A 3 -14.01 10.26 -7.50
N ASP A 4 -13.15 9.24 -7.53
CA ASP A 4 -13.47 7.90 -7.03
C ASP A 4 -13.81 7.90 -5.54
N TYR A 5 -13.05 8.65 -4.73
CA TYR A 5 -13.29 8.77 -3.30
C TYR A 5 -14.24 9.91 -2.93
N LYS A 6 -14.81 10.62 -3.92
CA LYS A 6 -15.69 11.78 -3.72
C LYS A 6 -15.09 12.84 -2.78
N ILE A 7 -13.78 13.03 -2.89
CA ILE A 7 -13.03 14.02 -2.09
C ILE A 7 -13.20 15.39 -2.74
N SER A 8 -13.33 16.44 -1.92
CA SER A 8 -13.33 17.81 -2.43
C SER A 8 -12.00 18.11 -3.12
N THR A 9 -12.03 18.80 -4.27
CA THR A 9 -10.79 19.24 -4.94
C THR A 9 -9.92 20.13 -4.05
N LYS A 10 -10.50 20.83 -3.08
CA LYS A 10 -9.78 21.63 -2.08
C LYS A 10 -9.02 20.79 -1.05
N ALA A 11 -9.41 19.53 -0.90
CA ALA A 11 -8.88 18.57 0.07
C ALA A 11 -7.85 17.60 -0.55
N TRP A 12 -7.36 17.88 -1.76
CA TRP A 12 -6.43 17.01 -2.49
C TRP A 12 -5.13 16.73 -1.73
N VAL A 13 -4.68 17.65 -0.87
CA VAL A 13 -3.45 17.53 -0.08
C VAL A 13 -3.48 16.29 0.80
N TYR A 14 -4.66 15.87 1.29
CA TYR A 14 -4.81 14.63 2.07
C TYR A 14 -4.55 13.36 1.26
N LEU A 15 -4.57 13.44 -0.06
CA LEU A 15 -4.25 12.31 -0.94
C LEU A 15 -2.76 12.17 -1.25
N ILE A 16 -1.93 13.16 -0.89
CA ILE A 16 -0.49 13.14 -1.21
C ILE A 16 0.18 11.85 -0.73
N PRO A 17 0.01 11.38 0.53
CA PRO A 17 0.67 10.15 0.99
C PRO A 17 0.24 8.93 0.17
N LEU A 18 -1.04 8.86 -0.18
CA LEU A 18 -1.60 7.77 -0.97
C LEU A 18 -1.04 7.77 -2.40
N VAL A 19 -1.02 8.94 -3.06
CA VAL A 19 -0.44 9.10 -4.41
C VAL A 19 1.05 8.78 -4.40
N GLN A 20 1.80 9.29 -3.42
CA GLN A 20 3.23 9.03 -3.29
C GLN A 20 3.52 7.54 -3.10
N SER A 21 2.74 6.87 -2.23
CA SER A 21 2.86 5.43 -2.02
C SER A 21 2.56 4.65 -3.30
N SER A 22 1.47 4.97 -4.01
CA SER A 22 1.14 4.33 -5.28
C SER A 22 2.26 4.48 -6.32
N ILE A 23 2.82 5.67 -6.49
CA ILE A 23 3.88 5.91 -7.48
C ILE A 23 5.17 5.18 -7.12
N ASN A 24 5.58 5.23 -5.85
CA ASN A 24 6.85 4.65 -5.43
C ASN A 24 6.87 3.11 -5.40
N HIS A 25 5.70 2.47 -5.27
CA HIS A 25 5.56 1.01 -5.16
C HIS A 25 5.01 0.35 -6.44
N THR A 26 4.74 1.12 -7.50
CA THR A 26 4.28 0.55 -8.78
C THR A 26 5.45 0.33 -9.72
N ALA A 27 5.59 -0.92 -10.20
CA ALA A 27 6.55 -1.27 -11.23
C ALA A 27 6.22 -0.59 -12.57
N VAL A 28 7.22 -0.01 -13.24
CA VAL A 28 7.04 0.66 -14.53
C VAL A 28 8.06 0.17 -15.58
N PRO A 29 7.68 0.05 -16.86
CA PRO A 29 8.58 -0.47 -17.90
C PRO A 29 9.87 0.33 -18.10
N SER A 30 9.82 1.65 -17.91
CA SER A 30 10.99 2.54 -18.02
C SER A 30 12.07 2.25 -16.98
N LEU A 31 11.72 1.56 -15.90
CA LEU A 31 12.63 1.16 -14.82
C LEU A 31 12.91 -0.34 -14.84
N CYS A 32 12.94 -0.95 -16.04
CA CYS A 32 13.11 -2.39 -16.21
C CYS A 32 12.05 -3.21 -15.45
N ASN A 33 10.80 -2.72 -15.41
CA ASN A 33 9.69 -3.30 -14.65
C ASN A 33 9.95 -3.39 -13.13
N LYS A 34 10.72 -2.44 -12.58
CA LYS A 34 10.90 -2.27 -11.13
C LYS A 34 10.15 -1.05 -10.62
N ALA A 35 9.76 -1.07 -9.36
CA ALA A 35 9.22 0.08 -8.66
C ALA A 35 10.34 1.03 -8.22
N PRO A 36 10.10 2.35 -8.17
CA PRO A 36 11.09 3.31 -7.69
C PRO A 36 11.68 2.97 -6.31
N THR A 37 10.86 2.44 -5.39
CA THR A 37 11.29 2.03 -4.05
C THR A 37 12.37 0.93 -4.10
N GLU A 38 12.30 0.01 -5.07
CA GLU A 38 13.28 -1.07 -5.22
C GLU A 38 14.64 -0.54 -5.67
N LEU A 39 14.63 0.47 -6.54
CA LEU A 39 15.87 1.10 -7.01
C LEU A 39 16.50 1.97 -5.92
N LEU A 40 15.69 2.66 -5.14
CA LEU A 40 16.15 3.56 -4.08
C LEU A 40 16.70 2.79 -2.87
N THR A 41 16.03 1.71 -2.47
CA THR A 41 16.35 0.96 -1.24
C THR A 41 17.18 -0.30 -1.51
N GLY A 42 17.16 -0.82 -2.73
CA GLY A 42 17.72 -2.13 -3.06
C GLY A 42 16.92 -3.32 -2.54
N LEU A 43 15.79 -3.09 -1.86
CA LEU A 43 14.91 -4.13 -1.31
C LEU A 43 13.75 -4.44 -2.27
N PRO A 44 13.20 -5.67 -2.25
CA PRO A 44 12.03 -6.00 -3.05
C PRO A 44 10.81 -5.18 -2.60
N CYS A 45 9.97 -4.76 -3.56
CA CYS A 45 8.73 -4.07 -3.25
C CYS A 45 7.71 -5.07 -2.67
N PRO A 46 7.18 -4.87 -1.45
CA PRO A 46 6.17 -5.76 -0.91
C PRO A 46 4.87 -5.67 -1.73
N PRO A 47 4.13 -6.80 -1.90
CA PRO A 47 2.82 -6.77 -2.53
C PRO A 47 1.86 -5.88 -1.72
N PRO A 48 1.04 -5.03 -2.37
CA PRO A 48 0.14 -4.09 -1.67
C PRO A 48 -0.87 -4.74 -0.71
N LEU A 49 -1.20 -6.02 -0.93
CA LEU A 49 -2.15 -6.78 -0.13
C LEU A 49 -1.49 -7.85 0.74
N SER A 50 -0.16 -7.86 0.85
CA SER A 50 0.57 -8.89 1.59
C SER A 50 0.15 -9.01 3.06
N GLU A 51 -0.34 -7.93 3.67
CA GLU A 51 -0.87 -7.93 5.04
C GLU A 51 -2.29 -8.50 5.15
N PHE A 52 -3.08 -8.44 4.07
CA PHE A 52 -4.52 -8.73 4.10
C PHE A 52 -4.89 -9.98 3.30
N TYR A 53 -3.97 -10.52 2.50
CA TYR A 53 -4.24 -11.61 1.58
C TYR A 53 -3.14 -12.66 1.67
N ASP A 54 -3.52 -13.86 2.13
CA ASP A 54 -2.66 -15.03 2.07
C ASP A 54 -2.79 -15.66 0.68
N ALA A 55 -1.77 -15.44 -0.15
CA ALA A 55 -1.74 -15.98 -1.52
C ALA A 55 -1.67 -17.52 -1.56
N SER A 56 -1.20 -18.18 -0.49
CA SER A 56 -1.11 -19.64 -0.43
C SER A 56 -2.49 -20.27 -0.22
N GLN A 57 -3.29 -19.68 0.67
CA GLN A 57 -4.65 -20.12 0.96
C GLN A 57 -5.67 -19.48 -0.01
N LYS A 58 -5.26 -18.42 -0.71
CA LYS A 58 -6.13 -17.55 -1.54
C LYS A 58 -7.26 -16.91 -0.74
N GLU A 59 -6.99 -16.58 0.52
CA GLU A 59 -7.99 -16.04 1.45
C GLU A 59 -7.60 -14.66 1.97
N LEU A 60 -8.62 -13.86 2.30
CA LEU A 60 -8.43 -12.60 3.01
C LEU A 60 -8.22 -12.88 4.50
N ILE A 61 -7.15 -12.35 5.07
CA ILE A 61 -6.86 -12.44 6.50
C ILE A 61 -7.81 -11.48 7.24
N LYS A 62 -8.49 -11.98 8.28
CA LYS A 62 -9.31 -11.13 9.14
C LYS A 62 -8.41 -10.22 9.96
N VAL A 63 -8.41 -8.93 9.61
CA VAL A 63 -7.72 -7.92 10.40
C VAL A 63 -8.56 -7.54 11.62
N PRO A 64 -7.96 -7.47 12.81
CA PRO A 64 -8.68 -7.05 14.00
C PRO A 64 -9.20 -5.61 13.85
N MET A 65 -10.43 -5.37 14.29
CA MET A 65 -11.09 -4.05 14.18
C MET A 65 -10.88 -3.16 15.42
N THR A 66 -10.34 -3.71 16.51
CA THR A 66 -10.08 -2.98 17.76
C THR A 66 -8.63 -2.55 17.86
N THR A 67 -8.42 -1.34 18.40
CA THR A 67 -7.10 -0.71 18.52
C THR A 67 -6.12 -1.58 19.31
N GLU A 68 -6.57 -2.26 20.37
CA GLU A 68 -5.72 -3.16 21.15
C GLU A 68 -5.25 -4.38 20.35
N ALA A 69 -6.14 -4.91 19.50
CA ALA A 69 -5.86 -6.10 18.71
C ALA A 69 -4.98 -5.79 17.47
N ILE A 70 -5.08 -4.58 16.92
CA ILE A 70 -4.18 -4.07 15.87
C ILE A 70 -2.75 -3.92 16.43
N ALA A 71 -2.60 -3.32 17.62
CA ALA A 71 -1.28 -3.13 18.24
C ALA A 71 -0.55 -4.46 18.48
N THR A 72 -1.28 -5.52 18.81
CA THR A 72 -0.70 -6.85 19.03
C THR A 72 -0.28 -7.53 17.71
N HIS A 73 -0.95 -7.21 16.60
CA HIS A 73 -0.69 -7.82 15.29
C HIS A 73 0.53 -7.23 14.56
N TYR A 74 0.86 -5.95 14.80
CA TYR A 74 1.91 -5.21 14.09
C TYR A 74 3.18 -4.94 14.92
N ILE A 75 3.24 -5.33 16.20
CA ILE A 75 4.38 -5.08 17.11
C ILE A 75 5.13 -6.38 17.50
N ALA A 76 4.88 -7.50 16.79
CA ALA A 76 5.62 -8.76 16.99
C ALA A 76 6.69 -8.97 15.93
#